data_AF-A0A965NMG3-F1
#
_entry.id   AF-A0A965NMG3-F1
#
_cell.length_a   1.000
_cell.length_b   1.000
_cell.length_c   1.000
_cell.angle_alpha   90.00
_cell.angle_beta   90.00
_cell.angle_gamma   90.00
#
_symmetry.space_group_name_H-M   'P 1'
#
loop_
_entity.id
_entity.type
_entity.pdbx_description
1 polymer ?
#
loop_
_entity_poly.entity_id
_entity_poly.type
_entity_poly.pdbx_seq_one_letter_code
_entity_poly.pdbx_strand_id
1 'polypeptide(L)'
;MNLVVDLGQSGARIKIGEEVTSLAIAKTAALTVLETLELIFQEVPKQDFETVYLSLTGLYGAVTEEQAIGELCHKHFNAKHVAVLDDGIAAFVGALGNQNGVVLTLGGGVVAISSNAGKFGHADGKGS
;
A
#
# COMPACT_ATOMS: atom_id res chain seq x y z
N MET A 1 9.23 -15.36 -6.55
CA MET A 1 8.45 -14.34 -7.30
C MET A 1 7.79 -13.43 -6.28
N ASN A 2 7.56 -12.16 -6.60
CA ASN A 2 7.02 -11.19 -5.66
C ASN A 2 5.67 -10.68 -6.14
N LEU A 3 4.79 -10.36 -5.19
CA LEU A 3 3.54 -9.65 -5.41
C LEU A 3 3.71 -8.23 -4.88
N VAL A 4 3.33 -7.24 -5.68
CA VAL A 4 3.20 -5.85 -5.20
C VAL A 4 1.73 -5.46 -5.31
N VAL A 5 1.18 -4.88 -4.26
CA VAL A 5 -0.17 -4.32 -4.23
C VAL A 5 -0.08 -2.85 -3.87
N ASP A 6 -0.65 -2.00 -4.71
CA ASP A 6 -0.82 -0.56 -4.48
C ASP A 6 -2.31 -0.27 -4.32
N LEU A 7 -2.74 0.00 -3.09
CA LEU A 7 -4.13 0.22 -2.71
C LEU A 7 -4.39 1.70 -2.47
N GLY A 8 -5.21 2.30 -3.33
CA GLY A 8 -5.69 3.67 -3.20
C GLY A 8 -7.18 3.78 -2.87
N GLN A 9 -7.66 5.02 -2.85
CA GLN A 9 -9.06 5.35 -2.54
C GLN A 9 -10.03 5.17 -3.71
N SER A 10 -9.53 5.00 -4.94
CA SER A 10 -10.35 4.83 -6.15
C SER A 10 -10.14 3.48 -6.86
N GLY A 11 -9.17 2.69 -6.43
CA GLY A 11 -8.87 1.38 -7.00
C GLY A 11 -7.58 0.82 -6.42
N ALA A 12 -7.17 -0.33 -6.96
CA ALA A 12 -5.92 -0.98 -6.62
C ALA A 12 -5.16 -1.38 -7.87
N ARG A 13 -3.85 -1.51 -7.77
CA ARG A 13 -3.00 -2.12 -8.79
C ARG A 13 -2.22 -3.25 -8.18
N ILE A 14 -2.10 -4.34 -8.93
CA ILE A 14 -1.24 -5.47 -8.57
C ILE A 14 -0.14 -5.59 -9.61
N LYS A 15 1.07 -5.93 -9.18
CA LYS A 15 2.20 -6.26 -10.05
C LYS A 15 2.75 -7.63 -9.69
N ILE A 16 2.87 -8.50 -10.70
CA ILE A 16 3.48 -9.82 -10.60
C ILE A 16 4.50 -9.95 -11.74
N GLY A 17 5.79 -10.07 -11.40
CA GLY A 17 6.84 -9.98 -12.42
C GLY A 17 6.81 -8.59 -13.06
N GLU A 18 6.63 -8.51 -14.38
CA GLU A 18 6.44 -7.25 -15.12
C GLU A 18 4.98 -6.93 -15.45
N GLU A 19 4.06 -7.86 -15.19
CA GLU A 19 2.64 -7.67 -15.48
C GLU A 19 2.00 -6.79 -14.40
N VAL A 20 1.26 -5.78 -14.84
CA VAL A 20 0.52 -4.87 -13.97
C VAL A 20 -0.97 -4.94 -14.32
N THR A 21 -1.79 -5.23 -13.32
CA THR A 21 -3.25 -5.33 -13.47
C THR A 21 -3.92 -4.29 -12.58
N SER A 22 -4.87 -3.55 -13.13
CA SER A 22 -5.70 -2.60 -12.36
C SER A 22 -7.01 -3.27 -11.92
N LEU A 23 -7.39 -3.06 -10.67
CA LEU A 23 -8.62 -3.56 -10.07
C LEU A 23 -9.51 -2.39 -9.66
N ALA A 24 -10.80 -2.50 -9.90
CA ALA A 24 -11.81 -1.55 -9.43
C ALA A 24 -12.21 -1.81 -7.96
N ILE A 25 -11.25 -2.22 -7.13
CA ILE A 25 -11.41 -2.47 -5.69
C ILE A 25 -10.61 -1.40 -4.96
N ALA A 26 -11.25 -0.65 -4.08
CA ALA A 26 -10.67 0.53 -3.46
C ALA A 26 -10.90 0.54 -1.95
N LYS A 27 -10.04 1.23 -1.20
CA LYS A 27 -10.26 1.48 0.23
C LYS A 27 -11.33 2.55 0.40
N THR A 28 -12.56 2.13 0.68
CA THR A 28 -13.69 3.04 0.98
C THR A 28 -13.87 3.21 2.49
N ALA A 29 -14.75 4.12 2.92
CA ALA A 29 -15.10 4.28 4.34
C ALA A 29 -15.88 3.07 4.90
N ALA A 30 -16.48 2.24 4.05
CA ALA A 30 -17.32 1.11 4.45
C ALA A 30 -16.52 -0.14 4.84
N LEU A 31 -15.26 -0.25 4.41
CA LEU A 31 -14.40 -1.41 4.64
C LEU A 31 -13.14 -1.02 5.38
N THR A 32 -12.65 -1.90 6.23
CA THR A 32 -11.31 -1.84 6.81
C THR A 32 -10.23 -2.12 5.76
N VAL A 33 -8.96 -1.87 6.10
CA VAL A 33 -7.83 -2.19 5.22
C VAL A 33 -7.76 -3.70 4.98
N LEU A 34 -7.91 -4.53 6.03
CA LEU A 34 -7.90 -5.99 5.92
C LEU A 34 -9.03 -6.54 5.05
N GLU A 35 -10.26 -6.05 5.21
CA GLU A 35 -11.38 -6.48 4.36
C GLU A 35 -11.15 -6.13 2.89
N THR A 36 -10.59 -4.95 2.63
CA THR A 36 -10.26 -4.52 1.27
C THR A 36 -9.15 -5.39 0.66
N LEU A 37 -8.13 -5.75 1.45
CA LEU A 37 -7.07 -6.66 1.02
C LEU A 37 -7.58 -8.07 0.72
N GLU A 38 -8.48 -8.61 1.54
CA GLU A 38 -9.09 -9.93 1.28
C GLU A 38 -9.84 -9.93 -0.06
N LEU A 39 -10.56 -8.86 -0.41
CA LEU A 39 -11.21 -8.72 -1.72
C LEU A 39 -10.19 -8.67 -2.87
N ILE A 40 -9.09 -7.92 -2.71
CA ILE A 40 -8.02 -7.85 -3.73
C ILE A 40 -7.37 -9.23 -3.90
N PHE A 41 -7.09 -9.93 -2.80
CA PHE A 41 -6.40 -11.21 -2.83
C PHE A 41 -7.22 -12.32 -3.52
N GLN A 42 -8.54 -12.20 -3.51
CA GLN A 42 -9.43 -13.10 -4.27
C GLN A 42 -9.29 -12.94 -5.79
N GLU A 43 -8.88 -11.77 -6.28
CA GLU A 43 -8.64 -11.49 -7.70
C GLU A 43 -7.19 -11.82 -8.13
N VAL A 44 -6.29 -12.04 -7.18
CA VAL A 44 -4.90 -12.41 -7.45
C VAL A 44 -4.81 -13.90 -7.77
N PRO A 45 -4.05 -14.33 -8.81
CA PRO A 45 -3.83 -15.75 -9.09
C PRO A 45 -3.30 -16.49 -7.86
N LYS A 46 -3.93 -17.62 -7.53
CA LYS A 46 -3.51 -18.47 -6.42
C LYS A 46 -2.17 -19.13 -6.72
N GLN A 47 -1.11 -18.62 -6.11
CA GLN A 47 0.24 -19.14 -6.21
C GLN A 47 1.09 -18.67 -5.02
N ASP A 48 2.22 -19.33 -4.83
CA ASP A 48 3.16 -18.99 -3.77
C ASP A 48 4.00 -17.77 -4.14
N PHE A 49 4.14 -16.84 -3.20
CA PHE A 49 4.98 -15.66 -3.34
C PHE A 49 6.09 -15.65 -2.27
N GLU A 50 7.31 -15.27 -2.68
CA GLU A 50 8.43 -15.15 -1.73
C GLU A 50 8.22 -13.94 -0.81
N THR A 51 7.83 -12.81 -1.41
CA THR A 51 7.53 -11.57 -0.67
C THR A 51 6.31 -10.88 -1.25
N VAL A 52 5.44 -10.42 -0.36
CA VAL A 52 4.29 -9.56 -0.68
C VAL A 52 4.59 -8.15 -0.19
N TYR A 53 4.62 -7.19 -1.12
CA TYR A 53 4.79 -5.76 -0.83
C TYR A 53 3.45 -5.06 -0.92
N LEU A 54 3.07 -4.35 0.13
CA LEU A 54 1.78 -3.69 0.27
C LEU A 54 2.00 -2.18 0.47
N SER A 55 1.60 -1.37 -0.50
CA SER A 55 1.47 0.08 -0.42
C SER A 55 0.00 0.41 -0.15
N LEU A 56 -0.34 0.85 1.07
CA LEU A 56 -1.73 0.92 1.53
C LEU A 56 -2.12 2.33 1.94
N THR A 57 -3.21 2.84 1.38
CA THR A 57 -3.86 4.06 1.87
C THR A 57 -4.62 3.83 3.17
N GLY A 58 -4.77 4.88 3.99
CA GLY A 58 -5.52 4.85 5.25
C GLY A 58 -4.72 4.33 6.45
N LEU A 59 -3.39 4.22 6.34
CA LEU A 59 -2.49 3.90 7.44
C LEU A 59 -2.10 5.13 8.27
N TYR A 60 -2.22 6.34 7.71
CA TYR A 60 -1.90 7.61 8.38
C TYR A 60 -0.49 7.60 9.01
N GLY A 61 0.48 6.98 8.33
CA GLY A 61 1.85 6.86 8.80
C GLY A 61 2.11 5.78 9.86
N ALA A 62 1.13 4.92 10.20
CA ALA A 62 1.33 3.79 11.11
C ALA A 62 0.63 2.51 10.63
N VAL A 63 1.36 1.40 10.57
CA VAL A 63 0.77 0.08 10.34
C VAL A 63 0.33 -0.48 11.69
N THR A 64 -0.98 -0.59 11.93
CA THR A 64 -1.52 -1.02 13.23
C THR A 64 -1.91 -2.49 13.30
N GLU A 65 -2.11 -3.15 12.14
CA GLU A 65 -2.61 -4.53 12.04
C GLU A 65 -1.59 -5.49 11.39
N GLU A 66 -0.29 -5.27 11.64
CA GLU A 66 0.81 -6.00 10.99
C GLU A 66 0.66 -7.52 11.02
N GLN A 67 0.28 -8.07 12.18
CA GLN A 67 0.13 -9.52 12.34
C GLN A 67 -1.02 -10.07 11.49
N ALA A 68 -2.18 -9.41 11.50
CA ALA A 68 -3.34 -9.84 10.72
C ALA A 68 -3.07 -9.73 9.21
N ILE A 69 -2.36 -8.68 8.77
CA ILE A 69 -1.93 -8.54 7.37
C ILE A 69 -0.99 -9.69 6.98
N GLY A 70 -0.05 -10.05 7.87
CA GLY A 70 0.86 -11.17 7.69
C GLY A 70 0.13 -12.51 7.53
N GLU A 71 -0.81 -12.79 8.44
CA GLU A 71 -1.65 -14.00 8.42
C GLU A 71 -2.50 -14.08 7.15
N LEU A 72 -3.04 -12.94 6.69
CA LEU A 72 -3.81 -12.83 5.46
C LEU A 72 -2.95 -13.19 4.23
N CYS A 73 -1.74 -12.64 4.14
CA CYS A 73 -0.81 -12.96 3.06
C CYS A 73 -0.39 -14.43 3.09
N HIS A 74 -0.16 -14.99 4.28
CA HIS A 74 0.18 -16.41 4.41
C HIS A 74 -0.99 -17.31 3.96
N LYS A 75 -2.22 -16.98 4.36
CA LYS A 75 -3.44 -17.73 4.00
C LYS A 75 -3.67 -17.80 2.49
N HIS A 76 -3.49 -16.70 1.77
CA HIS A 76 -3.78 -16.64 0.32
C HIS A 76 -2.61 -17.07 -0.56
N PHE A 77 -1.38 -16.83 -0.12
CA PHE A 77 -0.20 -16.86 -0.97
C PHE A 77 0.98 -17.65 -0.40
N ASN A 78 0.82 -18.28 0.76
CA ASN A 78 1.91 -18.94 1.48
C ASN A 78 3.16 -18.04 1.60
N ALA A 79 2.94 -16.72 1.76
CA ALA A 79 4.00 -15.73 1.70
C ALA A 79 5.01 -15.94 2.83
N LYS A 80 6.30 -15.93 2.50
CA LYS A 80 7.37 -16.04 3.51
C LYS A 80 7.67 -14.70 4.18
N HIS A 81 7.55 -13.63 3.41
CA HIS A 81 7.81 -12.27 3.86
C HIS A 81 6.70 -11.33 3.44
N VAL A 82 6.37 -10.38 4.31
CA VAL A 82 5.39 -9.34 4.05
C VAL A 82 6.01 -8.00 4.43
N ALA A 83 5.94 -7.04 3.53
CA ALA A 83 6.39 -5.68 3.75
C ALA A 83 5.21 -4.73 3.52
N VAL A 84 4.89 -3.92 4.52
CA VAL A 84 3.76 -2.98 4.48
C VAL A 84 4.29 -1.56 4.60
N LEU A 85 3.81 -0.68 3.73
CA LEU A 85 4.13 0.73 3.70
C LEU A 85 2.85 1.57 3.54
N ASP A 86 2.87 2.75 4.13
CA ASP A 86 1.92 3.82 3.82
C ASP A 86 2.11 4.27 2.35
N ASP A 87 1.00 4.46 1.64
CA ASP A 87 0.99 4.84 0.22
C ASP A 87 1.65 6.21 -0.03
N GLY A 88 1.53 7.13 0.92
CA GLY A 88 2.24 8.41 0.90
C GLY A 88 3.76 8.21 0.94
N ILE A 89 4.26 7.36 1.83
CA ILE A 89 5.69 7.04 1.92
C ILE A 89 6.16 6.32 0.64
N ALA A 90 5.36 5.40 0.10
CA ALA A 90 5.67 4.71 -1.15
C ALA A 90 5.80 5.72 -2.31
N ALA A 91 4.87 6.67 -2.41
CA ALA A 91 4.93 7.76 -3.39
C ALA A 91 6.17 8.64 -3.20
N PHE A 92 6.52 8.96 -1.95
CA PHE A 92 7.73 9.72 -1.63
C PHE A 92 8.98 9.03 -2.16
N VAL A 93 9.17 7.75 -1.81
CA VAL A 93 10.34 6.95 -2.22
C VAL A 93 10.37 6.77 -3.72
N GLY A 94 9.22 6.57 -4.37
CA GLY A 94 9.12 6.48 -5.82
C GLY A 94 9.57 7.76 -6.54
N ALA A 95 9.30 8.93 -5.97
CA ALA A 95 9.63 10.22 -6.59
C ALA A 95 11.04 10.73 -6.26
N LEU A 96 11.48 10.61 -5.00
CA LEU A 96 12.75 11.20 -4.53
C LEU A 96 13.81 10.16 -4.12
N GLY A 97 13.45 8.89 -4.02
CA GLY A 97 14.33 7.85 -3.48
C GLY A 97 14.75 8.18 -2.05
N ASN A 98 16.07 8.28 -1.83
CA ASN A 98 16.67 8.58 -0.52
C ASN A 98 17.00 10.07 -0.32
N GLN A 99 16.53 10.96 -1.20
CA GLN A 99 16.84 12.38 -1.13
C GLN A 99 15.91 13.11 -0.16
N ASN A 100 16.42 14.19 0.44
CA ASN A 100 15.59 15.11 1.22
C ASN A 100 14.64 15.88 0.31
N GLY A 101 13.45 16.19 0.80
CA GLY A 101 12.47 16.97 0.04
C GLY A 101 11.05 16.81 0.55
N VAL A 102 10.10 17.26 -0.27
CA VAL A 102 8.67 17.12 -0.02
C VAL A 102 8.00 16.58 -1.27
N VAL A 103 7.18 15.55 -1.11
CA VAL A 103 6.31 15.01 -2.15
C VAL A 103 4.88 15.30 -1.78
N LEU A 104 4.16 15.93 -2.72
CA LEU A 104 2.74 16.24 -2.60
C LEU A 104 1.98 15.33 -3.55
N THR A 105 1.18 14.42 -2.99
CA THR A 105 0.30 13.55 -3.75
C THR A 105 -1.06 14.23 -3.88
N LEU A 106 -1.52 14.43 -5.12
CA LEU A 106 -2.80 15.05 -5.46
C LEU A 106 -3.70 14.02 -6.15
N GLY A 107 -4.85 13.72 -5.56
CA GLY A 107 -5.82 12.74 -6.07
C GLY A 107 -7.22 12.98 -5.51
N GLY A 108 -7.89 11.92 -5.04
CA GLY A 108 -9.16 12.04 -4.30
C GLY A 108 -9.03 12.81 -2.98
N GLY A 109 -7.82 12.88 -2.44
CA GLY A 109 -7.40 13.74 -1.35
C GLY A 109 -6.03 14.36 -1.63
N VAL A 110 -5.42 14.95 -0.59
CA VAL A 110 -4.09 15.57 -0.67
C VAL A 110 -3.25 15.07 0.50
N VAL A 111 -2.07 14.52 0.22
CA VAL A 111 -1.11 14.10 1.24
C VAL A 111 0.24 14.71 0.93
N ALA A 112 0.91 15.27 1.93
CA ALA A 112 2.27 15.76 1.85
C ALA A 112 3.19 14.94 2.75
N ILE A 113 4.19 14.30 2.14
CA ILE A 113 5.28 13.63 2.84
C ILE A 113 6.54 14.46 2.68
N SER A 114 7.18 14.77 3.79
CA SER A 114 8.50 15.40 3.81
C SER A 114 9.55 14.44 4.37
N SER A 115 10.78 14.53 3.88
CA SER A 115 11.93 13.87 4.49
C SER A 115 13.12 14.81 4.62
N ASN A 116 13.79 14.74 5.78
CA ASN A 116 15.06 15.40 6.01
C ASN A 116 15.96 14.52 6.88
N ALA A 117 17.10 14.10 6.33
CA ALA A 117 18.08 13.23 6.99
C ALA A 117 17.45 11.93 7.53
N GLY A 118 16.58 11.31 6.73
CA GLY A 118 15.90 10.06 7.08
C GLY A 118 14.74 10.19 8.07
N LYS A 119 14.39 11.41 8.50
CA LYS A 119 13.20 11.67 9.31
C LYS A 119 12.04 12.09 8.42
N PHE A 120 10.88 11.47 8.63
CA PHE A 120 9.68 11.74 7.84
C PHE A 120 8.69 12.61 8.60
N GLY A 121 8.05 13.53 7.88
CA GLY A 121 6.87 14.28 8.33
C GLY A 121 5.69 13.99 7.42
N HIS A 122 4.53 13.76 8.01
CA HIS A 122 3.27 13.45 7.32
C HIS A 122 2.24 14.54 7.59
N ALA A 123 1.66 15.11 6.53
CA ALA A 123 0.56 16.05 6.62
C ALA A 123 -0.53 15.65 5.64
N ASP A 124 -1.69 15.28 6.19
CA ASP A 124 -2.86 14.88 5.41
C ASP A 124 -3.84 16.06 5.28
N GLY A 125 -4.47 16.18 4.13
CA GLY A 125 -5.65 17.01 3.94
C GLY A 125 -6.79 16.35 4.70
N LYS A 126 -7.27 16.96 5.78
CA LYS A 126 -8.22 16.39 6.75
C LYS A 126 -9.57 15.86 6.18
N GLY A 127 -9.78 15.90 4.87
CA GLY A 127 -11.08 15.71 4.24
C GLY A 127 -12.04 16.83 4.70
N SER A 128 -13.04 17.11 3.88
CA SER A 128 -14.18 17.92 4.31
C SER A 128 -15.36 17.01 4.64
#